data_AF-A0A925TQE8-F1
#
_entry.id   AF-A0A925TQE8-F1
#
_cell.length_a   1.000
_cell.length_b   1.000
_cell.length_c   1.000
_cell.angle_alpha   90.00
_cell.angle_beta   90.00
_cell.angle_gamma   90.00
#
_symmetry.space_group_name_H-M   'P 1'
#
loop_
_entity.id
_entity.type
_entity.pdbx_description
1 polymer ?
#
loop_
_entity_poly.entity_id
_entity_poly.type
_entity_poly.pdbx_seq_one_letter_code
_entity_poly.pdbx_strand_id
1 'polypeptide(L)'
;MCPAFGGLRVVTRIDGAQVCMATDKGCMYGLTFVTHFYAARKSIVSPELMNEQLAGGSIIKDIRASIEEIAKDPSIRLIPVVSLCVAETAGLAEELLPKKVGNAEVVLVRLPAYLIKSHPEAKDIAIDALLRRFATVPTVPAAPERLGKKKKVLIIGEIFPLDTMAIASVLERLGAEGITVLPSQHLEDFREAGEAAAVAVLHPFYELTAEFFSKRGVPVITGNPVGANSVYKWITDLGFALGLEAAHVEKIATEEKEKLKAVLQAQKLEGTIIVAGYEGNEFPLVRLLLEAGANVPYASTSIANTELGRDDHKLLTMLGTELRYRKSLEEDRRAVLKHAPDLVIGTTSLDTYVKEQGIPAVYYTNIISSRPIYFAQGASIMLSMMQSLLQKRPVYEKMKQFFE
;
A
#
# COMPACT_ATOMS: atom_id res chain seq x y z
N MET A 1 10.89 -10.90 5.03
CA MET A 1 9.95 -10.68 6.15
C MET A 1 8.65 -11.42 5.84
N CYS A 2 7.90 -11.87 6.86
CA CYS A 2 6.63 -12.57 6.67
C CYS A 2 5.56 -11.60 6.09
N PRO A 3 4.91 -11.94 4.96
CA PRO A 3 3.88 -11.11 4.32
C PRO A 3 2.79 -10.60 5.25
N ALA A 4 2.41 -11.40 6.27
CA ALA A 4 1.36 -11.05 7.23
C ALA A 4 1.57 -9.70 7.92
N PHE A 5 2.80 -9.22 8.03
CA PHE A 5 3.08 -7.88 8.55
C PHE A 5 2.34 -6.77 7.78
N GLY A 6 2.12 -6.92 6.47
CA GLY A 6 1.33 -5.96 5.71
C GLY A 6 -0.12 -5.87 6.17
N GLY A 7 -0.78 -7.00 6.42
CA GLY A 7 -2.14 -7.01 6.97
C GLY A 7 -2.18 -6.51 8.42
N LEU A 8 -1.15 -6.81 9.21
CA LEU A 8 -1.01 -6.26 10.56
C LEU A 8 -0.94 -4.73 10.54
N ARG A 9 -0.19 -4.12 9.61
CA ARG A 9 -0.16 -2.65 9.43
C ARG A 9 -1.55 -2.04 9.24
N VAL A 10 -2.43 -2.75 8.55
CA VAL A 10 -3.82 -2.32 8.35
C VAL A 10 -4.60 -2.43 9.65
N VAL A 11 -4.66 -3.63 10.25
CA VAL A 11 -5.59 -3.86 11.36
C VAL A 11 -5.14 -3.21 12.68
N THR A 12 -3.83 -3.12 12.93
CA THR A 12 -3.32 -2.55 14.19
C THR A 12 -3.42 -1.03 14.22
N ARG A 13 -3.56 -0.38 13.06
CA ARG A 13 -3.71 1.08 13.01
C ARG A 13 -5.08 1.55 13.48
N ILE A 14 -6.09 0.68 13.43
CA ILE A 14 -7.47 1.01 13.77
C ILE A 14 -7.62 1.23 15.27
N ASP A 15 -8.20 2.36 15.67
CA ASP A 15 -8.46 2.68 17.07
C ASP A 15 -9.55 1.78 17.65
N GLY A 16 -9.31 1.32 18.88
CA GLY A 16 -10.15 0.29 19.51
C GLY A 16 -9.99 -1.11 18.90
N ALA A 17 -8.97 -1.37 18.07
CA ALA A 17 -8.63 -2.71 17.60
C ALA A 17 -7.59 -3.39 18.49
N GLN A 18 -7.85 -4.63 18.90
CA GLN A 18 -6.91 -5.51 19.61
C GLN A 18 -6.76 -6.82 18.84
N VAL A 19 -5.58 -7.05 18.27
CA VAL A 19 -5.31 -8.22 17.42
C VAL A 19 -5.24 -9.49 18.28
N CYS A 20 -6.00 -10.51 17.88
CA CYS A 20 -5.83 -11.90 18.29
C CYS A 20 -5.11 -12.65 17.16
N MET A 21 -3.81 -12.88 17.30
CA MET A 21 -3.00 -13.52 16.27
C MET A 21 -2.95 -15.02 16.50
N ALA A 22 -3.70 -15.80 15.71
CA ALA A 22 -3.74 -17.25 15.81
C ALA A 22 -2.48 -17.87 15.19
N THR A 23 -1.45 -18.09 16.02
CA THR A 23 -0.13 -18.53 15.56
C THR A 23 0.74 -19.14 16.66
N ASP A 24 1.89 -19.69 16.27
CA ASP A 24 2.95 -20.18 17.15
C ASP A 24 3.83 -19.05 17.73
N LYS A 25 4.72 -19.39 18.66
CA LYS A 25 5.62 -18.42 19.32
C LYS A 25 6.60 -17.72 18.39
N GLY A 26 7.09 -18.39 17.35
CA GLY A 26 8.09 -17.84 16.42
C GLY A 26 7.49 -16.73 15.56
N CYS A 27 6.35 -17.01 14.94
CA CYS A 27 5.58 -16.01 14.21
C CYS A 27 5.13 -14.87 15.13
N MET A 28 4.69 -15.21 16.35
CA MET A 28 4.30 -14.22 17.35
C MET A 28 5.41 -13.23 17.67
N TYR A 29 6.60 -13.74 18.01
CA TYR A 29 7.76 -12.91 18.31
C TYR A 29 8.13 -12.00 17.12
N GLY A 30 8.33 -12.60 15.94
CA GLY A 30 8.80 -11.88 14.76
C GLY A 30 7.82 -10.78 14.30
N LEU A 31 6.52 -11.10 14.23
CA LEU A 31 5.48 -10.18 13.78
C LEU A 31 5.15 -9.12 14.82
N THR A 32 5.21 -9.43 16.11
CA THR A 32 5.04 -8.43 17.17
C THR A 32 6.16 -7.40 17.09
N PHE A 33 7.42 -7.84 16.95
CA PHE A 33 8.56 -6.93 16.83
C PHE A 33 8.43 -5.97 15.65
N VAL A 34 8.19 -6.48 14.43
CA VAL A 34 8.11 -5.61 13.24
C VAL A 34 6.88 -4.71 13.25
N THR A 35 5.75 -5.19 13.79
CA THR A 35 4.53 -4.38 13.95
C THR A 35 4.76 -3.22 14.92
N HIS A 36 5.42 -3.45 16.05
CA HIS A 36 5.73 -2.38 17.01
C HIS A 36 6.68 -1.35 16.43
N PHE A 37 7.63 -1.78 15.60
CA PHE A 37 8.63 -0.90 15.01
C PHE A 37 8.06 -0.03 13.88
N TYR A 38 7.22 -0.60 13.00
CA TYR A 38 6.82 0.04 11.75
C TYR A 38 5.32 0.40 11.64
N ALA A 39 4.45 -0.16 12.48
CA ALA A 39 3.01 -0.03 12.31
C ALA A 39 2.32 0.72 13.46
N ALA A 40 2.30 0.11 14.65
CA ALA A 40 1.57 0.64 15.79
C ALA A 40 2.18 0.13 17.11
N ARG A 41 2.18 0.99 18.13
CA ARG A 41 2.58 0.63 19.49
C ARG A 41 1.41 -0.03 20.25
N LYS A 42 0.86 -1.11 19.68
CA LYS A 42 -0.23 -1.89 20.28
C LYS A 42 0.21 -3.32 20.50
N SER A 43 -0.06 -3.84 21.70
CA SER A 43 0.18 -5.24 22.03
C SER A 43 -0.58 -6.16 21.07
N ILE A 44 -0.02 -7.33 20.80
CA ILE A 44 -0.71 -8.40 20.06
C ILE A 44 -0.92 -9.56 21.02
N VAL A 45 -2.15 -10.06 21.10
CA VAL A 45 -2.51 -11.21 21.92
C VAL A 45 -2.50 -12.46 21.03
N SER A 46 -2.03 -13.58 21.55
CA SER A 46 -1.98 -14.85 20.82
C SER A 46 -2.37 -15.98 21.77
N PRO A 47 -3.13 -16.99 21.31
CA PRO A 47 -3.33 -18.24 22.05
C PRO A 47 -2.10 -19.15 22.04
N GLU A 48 -1.01 -18.78 21.34
CA GLU A 48 0.24 -19.54 21.23
C GLU A 48 0.01 -21.01 20.80
N LEU A 49 -0.33 -21.21 19.53
CA LEU A 49 -0.65 -22.53 18.98
C LEU A 49 0.61 -23.39 18.83
N MET A 50 0.90 -24.17 19.87
CA MET A 50 2.04 -25.09 19.92
C MET A 50 1.56 -26.55 19.82
N ASN A 51 2.50 -27.50 20.01
CA ASN A 51 2.23 -28.93 19.86
C ASN A 51 1.04 -29.43 20.71
N GLU A 52 0.84 -28.88 21.91
CA GLU A 52 -0.26 -29.26 22.80
C GLU A 52 -1.62 -28.94 22.18
N GLN A 53 -1.80 -27.71 21.67
CA GLN A 53 -3.06 -27.27 21.07
C GLN A 53 -3.33 -27.99 19.74
N LEU A 54 -2.27 -28.20 18.95
CA LEU A 54 -2.34 -28.89 17.66
C LEU A 54 -2.70 -30.37 17.82
N ALA A 55 -2.02 -31.09 18.72
CA ALA A 55 -2.28 -32.51 18.95
C ALA A 55 -3.57 -32.73 19.76
N GLY A 56 -3.89 -31.82 20.68
CA GLY A 56 -5.09 -31.88 21.52
C GLY A 56 -6.37 -31.36 20.84
N GLY A 57 -6.26 -30.73 19.66
CA GLY A 57 -7.41 -30.21 18.92
C GLY A 57 -8.12 -29.04 19.58
N SER A 58 -7.47 -28.32 20.50
CA SER A 58 -8.08 -27.23 21.28
C SER A 58 -8.01 -25.85 20.61
N ILE A 59 -7.40 -25.75 19.43
CA ILE A 59 -7.12 -24.48 18.71
C ILE A 59 -8.30 -23.50 18.72
N ILE A 60 -9.48 -23.95 18.31
CA ILE A 60 -10.69 -23.10 18.27
C ILE A 60 -11.08 -22.63 19.67
N LYS A 61 -11.02 -23.52 20.65
CA LYS A 61 -11.32 -23.20 22.05
C LYS A 61 -10.35 -22.15 22.58
N ASP A 62 -9.05 -22.28 22.29
CA ASP A 62 -8.03 -21.37 22.79
C ASP A 62 -8.08 -19.99 22.11
N ILE A 63 -8.36 -19.96 20.79
CA ILE A 63 -8.63 -18.71 20.07
C ILE A 63 -9.86 -18.02 20.67
N ARG A 64 -10.95 -18.75 20.92
CA ARG A 64 -12.17 -18.18 21.52
C ARG A 64 -11.92 -17.66 22.93
N ALA A 65 -11.17 -18.38 23.75
CA ALA A 65 -10.79 -17.92 25.09
C ALA A 65 -9.97 -16.62 25.02
N SER A 66 -9.06 -16.50 24.05
CA SER A 66 -8.29 -15.27 23.82
C SER A 66 -9.18 -14.10 23.38
N ILE A 67 -10.16 -14.36 22.50
CA ILE A 67 -11.15 -13.36 22.09
C ILE A 67 -11.99 -12.89 23.29
N GLU A 68 -12.46 -13.82 24.12
CA GLU A 68 -13.22 -13.50 25.34
C GLU A 68 -12.40 -12.69 26.34
N GLU A 69 -11.11 -13.01 26.51
CA GLU A 69 -10.20 -12.24 27.38
C GLU A 69 -10.02 -10.81 26.86
N ILE A 70 -9.75 -10.63 25.56
CA ILE A 70 -9.62 -9.32 24.93
C ILE A 70 -10.91 -8.51 25.11
N ALA A 71 -12.08 -9.13 24.94
CA ALA A 71 -13.37 -8.47 25.01
C ALA A 71 -13.78 -8.04 26.43
N LYS A 72 -13.02 -8.40 27.47
CA LYS A 72 -13.22 -7.86 28.84
C LYS A 72 -12.94 -6.37 28.91
N ASP A 73 -12.07 -5.84 28.05
CA ASP A 73 -11.86 -4.40 27.94
C ASP A 73 -12.98 -3.77 27.10
N PRO A 74 -13.88 -2.97 27.71
CA PRO A 74 -15.03 -2.40 27.01
C PRO A 74 -14.65 -1.34 25.96
N SER A 75 -13.40 -0.87 25.93
CA SER A 75 -12.90 0.09 24.93
C SER A 75 -12.61 -0.57 23.57
N ILE A 76 -12.49 -1.90 23.53
CA ILE A 76 -12.22 -2.65 22.31
C ILE A 76 -13.50 -2.75 21.47
N ARG A 77 -13.39 -2.30 20.21
CA ARG A 77 -14.47 -2.26 19.21
C ARG A 77 -14.24 -3.22 18.05
N LEU A 78 -13.02 -3.70 17.86
CA LEU A 78 -12.62 -4.63 16.80
C LEU A 78 -11.62 -5.65 17.34
N ILE A 79 -11.86 -6.94 17.08
CA ILE A 79 -10.91 -8.02 17.32
C ILE A 79 -10.60 -8.67 15.96
N PRO A 80 -9.54 -8.25 15.28
CA PRO A 80 -9.02 -8.95 14.11
C PRO A 80 -8.40 -10.27 14.58
N VAL A 81 -8.99 -11.39 14.17
CA VAL A 81 -8.39 -12.72 14.32
C VAL A 81 -7.45 -12.92 13.15
N VAL A 82 -6.17 -12.62 13.35
CA VAL A 82 -5.14 -12.74 12.31
C VAL A 82 -4.63 -14.18 12.30
N SER A 83 -5.09 -14.95 11.31
CA SER A 83 -4.74 -16.36 11.17
C SER A 83 -3.49 -16.54 10.31
N LEU A 84 -2.48 -17.24 10.83
CA LEU A 84 -1.21 -17.48 10.15
C LEU A 84 -1.04 -18.95 9.74
N CYS A 85 0.14 -19.30 9.21
CA CYS A 85 0.40 -20.61 8.58
C CYS A 85 -0.07 -21.81 9.42
N VAL A 86 0.23 -21.80 10.73
CA VAL A 86 -0.11 -22.92 11.64
C VAL A 86 -1.62 -23.04 11.82
N ALA A 87 -2.33 -21.94 12.08
CA ALA A 87 -3.78 -21.95 12.27
C ALA A 87 -4.53 -22.34 10.98
N GLU A 88 -4.06 -21.86 9.82
CA GLU A 88 -4.64 -22.21 8.53
C GLU A 88 -4.40 -23.69 8.18
N THR A 89 -3.20 -24.20 8.42
CA THR A 89 -2.88 -25.63 8.17
C THR A 89 -3.71 -26.53 9.08
N ALA A 90 -3.99 -26.09 10.30
CA ALA A 90 -4.82 -26.82 11.25
C ALA A 90 -6.34 -26.71 10.97
N GLY A 91 -6.76 -26.00 9.93
CA GLY A 91 -8.15 -25.95 9.49
C GLY A 91 -9.03 -25.01 10.31
N LEU A 92 -8.53 -23.82 10.70
CA LEU A 92 -9.35 -22.79 11.35
C LEU A 92 -10.62 -22.46 10.52
N ALA A 93 -11.77 -22.86 11.06
CA ALA A 93 -13.10 -22.63 10.49
C ALA A 93 -13.69 -21.30 11.01
N GLU A 94 -14.11 -20.42 10.10
CA GLU A 94 -14.59 -19.07 10.43
C GLU A 94 -15.92 -19.10 11.19
N GLU A 95 -16.80 -20.04 10.83
CA GLU A 95 -18.12 -20.27 11.43
C GLU A 95 -18.07 -20.62 12.92
N LEU A 96 -16.92 -21.08 13.42
CA LEU A 96 -16.71 -21.39 14.82
C LEU A 96 -16.26 -20.17 15.65
N LEU A 97 -15.88 -19.08 15.00
CA LEU A 97 -15.56 -17.82 15.66
C LEU A 97 -16.85 -17.03 15.93
N PRO A 98 -16.99 -16.38 17.10
CA PRO A 98 -18.11 -15.47 17.32
C PRO A 98 -18.00 -14.31 16.33
N LYS A 99 -19.14 -13.79 15.84
CA LYS A 99 -19.14 -12.59 14.98
C LYS A 99 -18.97 -11.29 15.78
N LYS A 100 -19.34 -11.33 17.06
CA LYS A 100 -19.28 -10.22 18.00
C LYS A 100 -19.15 -10.75 19.43
N VAL A 101 -18.34 -10.10 20.25
CA VAL A 101 -18.19 -10.39 21.69
C VAL A 101 -18.07 -9.06 22.44
N GLY A 102 -18.91 -8.85 23.45
CA GLY A 102 -18.99 -7.56 24.14
C GLY A 102 -19.29 -6.42 23.16
N ASN A 103 -18.45 -5.38 23.19
CA ASN A 103 -18.52 -4.23 22.28
C ASN A 103 -17.79 -4.47 20.95
N ALA A 104 -17.05 -5.57 20.82
CA ALA A 104 -16.11 -5.78 19.73
C ALA A 104 -16.69 -6.65 18.61
N GLU A 105 -16.53 -6.17 17.39
CA GLU A 105 -16.76 -6.94 16.17
C GLU A 105 -15.56 -7.86 15.93
N VAL A 106 -15.80 -9.14 15.63
CA VAL A 106 -14.73 -10.11 15.42
C VAL A 106 -14.61 -10.39 13.92
N VAL A 107 -13.41 -10.24 13.38
CA VAL A 107 -13.16 -10.37 11.93
C VAL A 107 -11.97 -11.29 11.70
N LEU A 108 -12.18 -12.38 10.97
CA LEU A 108 -11.09 -13.25 10.56
C LEU A 108 -10.30 -12.62 9.41
N VAL A 109 -8.98 -12.54 9.55
CA VAL A 109 -8.05 -12.04 8.54
C VAL A 109 -7.00 -13.12 8.28
N ARG A 110 -7.12 -13.82 7.16
CA ARG A 110 -6.28 -14.99 6.81
C ARG A 110 -4.99 -14.54 6.16
N LEU A 111 -3.86 -14.64 6.87
CA LEU A 111 -2.55 -14.22 6.41
C LEU A 111 -1.46 -15.32 6.39
N PRO A 112 -1.72 -16.53 5.85
CA PRO A 112 -0.68 -17.56 5.75
C PRO A 112 0.38 -17.20 4.71
N ALA A 113 1.65 -17.18 5.13
CA ALA A 113 2.79 -16.81 4.29
C ALA A 113 3.04 -17.76 3.11
N TYR A 114 2.50 -18.99 3.12
CA TYR A 114 2.64 -19.90 1.98
C TYR A 114 1.68 -19.55 0.83
N LEU A 115 0.54 -18.89 1.10
CA LEU A 115 -0.41 -18.43 0.07
C LEU A 115 -0.14 -16.99 -0.36
N ILE A 116 0.35 -16.14 0.54
CA ILE A 116 0.59 -14.73 0.29
C ILE A 116 2.05 -14.52 -0.06
N LYS A 117 2.33 -13.83 -1.17
CA LYS A 117 3.70 -13.70 -1.68
C LYS A 117 4.33 -12.35 -1.36
N SER A 118 3.54 -11.35 -0.94
CA SER A 118 4.05 -10.02 -0.59
C SER A 118 3.29 -9.35 0.55
N HIS A 119 3.95 -8.48 1.32
CA HIS A 119 3.27 -7.68 2.35
C HIS A 119 2.19 -6.76 1.75
N PRO A 120 2.36 -6.15 0.57
CA PRO A 120 1.28 -5.43 -0.09
C PRO A 120 0.00 -6.25 -0.30
N GLU A 121 0.08 -7.49 -0.75
CA GLU A 121 -1.09 -8.37 -0.88
C GLU A 121 -1.78 -8.66 0.47
N ALA A 122 -1.00 -8.78 1.54
CA ALA A 122 -1.57 -8.94 2.88
C ALA A 122 -2.38 -7.70 3.33
N LYS A 123 -2.02 -6.50 2.86
CA LYS A 123 -2.79 -5.27 3.12
C LYS A 123 -4.15 -5.36 2.44
N ASP A 124 -4.17 -5.79 1.18
CA ASP A 124 -5.41 -5.95 0.42
C ASP A 124 -6.35 -6.98 1.05
N ILE A 125 -5.82 -8.13 1.48
CA ILE A 125 -6.60 -9.14 2.22
C ILE A 125 -7.20 -8.56 3.50
N ALA A 126 -6.43 -7.76 4.26
CA ALA A 126 -6.93 -7.14 5.48
C ALA A 126 -8.02 -6.10 5.20
N ILE A 127 -7.87 -5.27 4.16
CA ILE A 127 -8.89 -4.28 3.77
C ILE A 127 -10.15 -5.00 3.27
N ASP A 128 -10.03 -5.99 2.39
CA ASP A 128 -11.16 -6.77 1.87
C ASP A 128 -11.94 -7.45 3.02
N ALA A 129 -11.25 -8.06 3.98
CA ALA A 129 -11.89 -8.67 5.15
C ALA A 129 -12.71 -7.65 5.97
N LEU A 130 -12.16 -6.46 6.20
CA LEU A 130 -12.86 -5.39 6.92
C LEU A 130 -14.02 -4.81 6.10
N LEU A 131 -13.85 -4.59 4.80
CA LEU A 131 -14.92 -4.10 3.93
C LEU A 131 -16.09 -5.09 3.86
N ARG A 132 -15.81 -6.40 3.73
CA ARG A 132 -16.86 -7.44 3.77
C ARG A 132 -17.64 -7.45 5.08
N ARG A 133 -16.99 -7.08 6.20
CA ARG A 133 -17.65 -7.00 7.50
C ARG A 133 -18.47 -5.72 7.65
N PHE A 134 -17.92 -4.58 7.24
CA PHE A 134 -18.39 -3.25 7.66
C PHE A 134 -19.07 -2.45 6.56
N ALA A 135 -18.64 -2.58 5.31
CA ALA A 135 -19.18 -1.78 4.22
C ALA A 135 -20.55 -2.31 3.81
N THR A 136 -21.58 -1.46 3.92
CA THR A 136 -22.94 -1.78 3.48
C THR A 136 -23.11 -1.41 2.01
N VAL A 137 -22.40 -2.11 1.12
CA VAL A 137 -22.64 -1.99 -0.33
C VAL A 137 -23.67 -3.04 -0.75
N PRO A 138 -24.80 -2.64 -1.38
CA PRO A 138 -25.82 -3.57 -1.87
C PRO A 138 -25.22 -4.69 -2.72
N THR A 139 -25.70 -5.92 -2.56
CA THR A 139 -25.21 -7.12 -3.27
C THR A 139 -25.71 -7.25 -4.71
N VAL A 140 -26.55 -6.33 -5.16
CA VAL A 140 -27.07 -6.26 -6.53
C VAL A 140 -26.46 -5.02 -7.18
N PRO A 141 -26.01 -5.09 -8.46
CA PRO A 141 -25.57 -3.91 -9.19
C PRO A 141 -26.63 -2.83 -9.03
N ALA A 142 -26.23 -1.67 -8.51
CA ALA A 142 -27.14 -0.55 -8.39
C ALA A 142 -27.79 -0.28 -9.76
N ALA A 143 -29.12 -0.12 -9.79
CA ALA A 143 -29.74 0.60 -10.91
C ALA A 143 -29.02 1.95 -11.09
N PRO A 144 -28.87 2.48 -12.31
CA PRO A 144 -28.15 3.73 -12.57
C PRO A 144 -28.55 4.90 -11.65
N GLU A 145 -29.80 4.88 -11.18
CA GLU A 145 -30.41 5.83 -10.25
C GLU A 145 -29.80 5.84 -8.82
N ARG A 146 -28.96 4.86 -8.48
CA ARG A 146 -28.29 4.73 -7.18
C ARG A 146 -26.82 5.17 -7.16
N LEU A 147 -26.28 5.70 -8.26
CA LEU A 147 -25.14 6.63 -8.16
C LEU A 147 -25.59 7.72 -7.19
N GLY A 148 -25.19 7.57 -5.93
CA GLY A 148 -25.84 8.17 -4.80
C GLY A 148 -25.92 9.68 -4.98
N LYS A 149 -26.94 10.28 -4.37
CA LYS A 149 -27.15 11.73 -4.29
C LYS A 149 -25.93 12.53 -3.77
N LYS A 150 -24.80 11.87 -3.45
CA LYS A 150 -23.56 12.46 -2.95
C LYS A 150 -22.35 11.96 -3.74
N LYS A 151 -21.52 12.88 -4.24
CA LYS A 151 -20.29 12.60 -5.00
C LYS A 151 -19.09 12.29 -4.07
N LYS A 152 -19.22 11.27 -3.22
CA LYS A 152 -18.15 10.81 -2.31
C LYS A 152 -17.14 9.92 -3.04
N VAL A 153 -15.85 10.13 -2.81
CA VAL A 153 -14.76 9.32 -3.39
C VAL A 153 -14.08 8.52 -2.29
N LEU A 154 -13.92 7.21 -2.50
CA LEU A 154 -13.07 6.38 -1.66
C LEU A 154 -11.68 6.27 -2.29
N ILE A 155 -10.66 6.58 -1.52
CA ILE A 155 -9.26 6.44 -1.90
C ILE A 155 -8.71 5.17 -1.24
N ILE A 156 -8.21 4.23 -2.04
CA ILE A 156 -7.57 3.01 -1.57
C ILE A 156 -6.05 3.13 -1.78
N GLY A 157 -5.31 3.25 -0.68
CA GLY A 157 -3.87 3.38 -0.70
C GLY A 157 -3.31 3.85 0.64
N GLU A 158 -2.17 3.29 1.05
CA GLU A 158 -1.37 3.91 2.11
C GLU A 158 -0.62 5.10 1.52
N ILE A 159 -0.99 6.29 1.97
CA ILE A 159 -0.50 7.56 1.44
C ILE A 159 -0.07 8.47 2.58
N PHE A 160 0.82 9.40 2.29
CA PHE A 160 1.29 10.35 3.29
C PHE A 160 0.18 11.36 3.65
N PRO A 161 0.11 11.90 4.88
CA PRO A 161 -0.92 12.87 5.25
C PRO A 161 -0.98 14.10 4.32
N LEU A 162 0.18 14.61 3.86
CA LEU A 162 0.21 15.71 2.90
C LEU A 162 -0.38 15.33 1.54
N ASP A 163 -0.13 14.10 1.07
CA ASP A 163 -0.74 13.58 -0.17
C ASP A 163 -2.26 13.46 -0.03
N THR A 164 -2.75 13.08 1.16
CA THR A 164 -4.19 13.03 1.47
C THR A 164 -4.82 14.41 1.35
N MET A 165 -4.16 15.44 1.90
CA MET A 165 -4.62 16.83 1.82
C MET A 165 -4.61 17.35 0.38
N ALA A 166 -3.57 17.01 -0.40
CA ALA A 166 -3.47 17.39 -1.81
C ALA A 166 -4.59 16.74 -2.64
N ILE A 167 -4.82 15.44 -2.46
CA ILE A 167 -5.95 14.73 -3.08
C ILE A 167 -7.28 15.40 -2.70
N ALA A 168 -7.51 15.67 -1.41
CA ALA A 168 -8.74 16.30 -0.95
C ALA A 168 -8.98 17.65 -1.62
N SER A 169 -7.97 18.52 -1.67
CA SER A 169 -8.07 19.85 -2.28
C SER A 169 -8.37 19.79 -3.78
N VAL A 170 -7.74 18.87 -4.52
CA VAL A 170 -8.00 18.69 -5.96
C VAL A 170 -9.41 18.14 -6.18
N LEU A 171 -9.84 17.14 -5.40
CA LEU A 171 -11.16 16.53 -5.56
C LEU A 171 -12.30 17.46 -5.12
N GLU A 172 -12.11 18.29 -4.10
CA GLU A 172 -13.06 19.34 -3.72
C GLU A 172 -13.24 20.35 -4.86
N ARG A 173 -12.13 20.83 -5.45
CA ARG A 173 -12.16 21.70 -6.65
C ARG A 173 -12.83 21.02 -7.85
N LEU A 174 -12.62 19.72 -8.01
CA LEU A 174 -13.25 18.93 -9.08
C LEU A 174 -14.77 18.85 -8.90
N GLY A 175 -15.25 18.84 -7.65
CA GLY A 175 -16.67 18.78 -7.29
C GLY A 175 -17.07 17.54 -6.52
N ALA A 176 -16.12 16.83 -5.89
CA ALA A 176 -16.40 15.78 -4.93
C ALA A 176 -16.95 16.38 -3.62
N GLU A 177 -17.94 15.72 -3.03
CA GLU A 177 -18.60 16.18 -1.78
C GLU A 177 -17.88 15.69 -0.52
N GLY A 178 -16.90 14.81 -0.67
CA GLY A 178 -16.11 14.28 0.42
C GLY A 178 -15.22 13.14 -0.04
N ILE A 179 -14.15 12.91 0.73
CA ILE A 179 -13.25 11.78 0.51
C ILE A 179 -13.14 10.94 1.78
N THR A 180 -13.01 9.64 1.58
CA THR A 180 -12.64 8.68 2.64
C THR A 180 -11.38 7.98 2.17
N VAL A 181 -10.42 7.73 3.06
CA VAL A 181 -9.15 7.06 2.71
C VAL A 181 -9.01 5.77 3.49
N LEU A 182 -8.77 4.65 2.81
CA LEU A 182 -8.43 3.38 3.43
C LEU A 182 -7.02 2.92 3.04
N PRO A 183 -6.27 2.31 3.98
CA PRO A 183 -6.68 1.94 5.34
C PRO A 183 -6.70 3.14 6.31
N SER A 184 -7.74 3.25 7.17
CA SER A 184 -7.89 4.33 8.16
C SER A 184 -7.62 3.87 9.60
N GLN A 185 -7.45 4.83 10.51
CA GLN A 185 -7.49 4.62 11.96
C GLN A 185 -8.92 4.50 12.49
N HIS A 186 -9.93 5.01 11.77
CA HIS A 186 -11.31 5.01 12.23
C HIS A 186 -12.11 3.87 11.61
N LEU A 187 -12.77 3.07 12.46
CA LEU A 187 -13.62 1.96 12.00
C LEU A 187 -14.81 2.44 11.17
N GLU A 188 -15.31 3.65 11.44
CA GLU A 188 -16.44 4.22 10.70
C GLU A 188 -16.11 4.46 9.23
N ASP A 189 -14.86 4.77 8.89
CA ASP A 189 -14.43 4.97 7.50
C ASP A 189 -14.61 3.69 6.65
N PHE A 190 -14.49 2.51 7.26
CA PHE A 190 -14.77 1.23 6.58
C PHE A 190 -16.27 1.01 6.36
N ARG A 191 -17.14 1.60 7.20
CA ARG A 191 -18.60 1.58 6.99
C ARG A 191 -18.99 2.57 5.91
N GLU A 192 -18.48 3.80 6.01
CA GLU A 192 -18.73 4.89 5.06
C GLU A 192 -18.18 4.59 3.66
N ALA A 193 -17.13 3.77 3.56
CA ALA A 193 -16.63 3.26 2.28
C ALA A 193 -17.73 2.61 1.42
N GLY A 194 -18.80 2.10 2.05
CA GLY A 194 -19.95 1.55 1.34
C GLY A 194 -20.81 2.57 0.58
N GLU A 195 -20.64 3.86 0.86
CA GLU A 195 -21.38 4.97 0.24
C GLU A 195 -20.63 5.62 -0.94
N ALA A 196 -19.46 5.10 -1.32
CA ALA A 196 -18.62 5.69 -2.36
C ALA A 196 -19.31 5.67 -3.73
N ALA A 197 -19.33 6.83 -4.40
CA ALA A 197 -19.79 6.95 -5.78
C ALA A 197 -18.72 6.50 -6.79
N ALA A 198 -17.44 6.60 -6.40
CA ALA A 198 -16.30 6.10 -7.15
C ALA A 198 -15.18 5.72 -6.18
N VAL A 199 -14.35 4.75 -6.59
CA VAL A 199 -13.20 4.28 -5.83
C VAL A 199 -11.93 4.49 -6.64
N ALA A 200 -10.99 5.28 -6.14
CA ALA A 200 -9.65 5.41 -6.73
C ALA A 200 -8.66 4.50 -6.01
N VAL A 201 -8.13 3.52 -6.75
CA VAL A 201 -7.15 2.55 -6.28
C VAL A 201 -5.76 3.01 -6.71
N LEU A 202 -5.01 3.56 -5.74
CA LEU A 202 -3.74 4.23 -6.00
C LEU A 202 -2.56 3.28 -6.17
N HIS A 203 -2.63 2.12 -5.50
CA HIS A 203 -1.58 1.10 -5.54
C HIS A 203 -2.08 -0.17 -6.24
N PRO A 204 -1.27 -0.77 -7.13
CA PRO A 204 -1.73 -1.80 -8.07
C PRO A 204 -1.97 -3.19 -7.45
N PHE A 205 -1.77 -3.37 -6.15
CA PHE A 205 -1.90 -4.66 -5.47
C PHE A 205 -3.24 -4.84 -4.73
N TYR A 206 -4.16 -3.86 -4.80
CA TYR A 206 -5.47 -3.92 -4.16
C TYR A 206 -6.53 -4.61 -5.05
N GLU A 207 -6.23 -5.80 -5.55
CA GLU A 207 -7.10 -6.53 -6.50
C GLU A 207 -8.41 -7.00 -5.85
N LEU A 208 -8.37 -7.53 -4.63
CA LEU A 208 -9.55 -7.97 -3.88
C LEU A 208 -10.45 -6.80 -3.55
N THR A 209 -9.85 -5.71 -3.07
CA THR A 209 -10.59 -4.47 -2.78
C THR A 209 -11.22 -3.89 -4.05
N ALA A 210 -10.49 -3.83 -5.16
CA ALA A 210 -11.04 -3.38 -6.45
C ALA A 210 -12.19 -4.29 -6.92
N GLU A 211 -12.03 -5.61 -6.80
CA GLU A 211 -13.06 -6.58 -7.16
C GLU A 211 -14.31 -6.46 -6.28
N PHE A 212 -14.14 -6.17 -4.98
CA PHE A 212 -15.25 -5.96 -4.04
C PHE A 212 -16.20 -4.86 -4.52
N PHE A 213 -15.65 -3.74 -4.98
CA PHE A 213 -16.43 -2.59 -5.45
C PHE A 213 -16.96 -2.78 -6.87
N SER A 214 -16.13 -3.29 -7.79
CA SER A 214 -16.54 -3.47 -9.19
C SER A 214 -17.70 -4.49 -9.33
N LYS A 215 -17.68 -5.60 -8.58
CA LYS A 215 -18.79 -6.57 -8.53
C LYS A 215 -20.12 -5.98 -8.05
N ARG A 216 -20.07 -4.83 -7.37
CA ARG A 216 -21.25 -4.13 -6.83
C ARG A 216 -21.62 -2.90 -7.65
N GLY A 217 -20.99 -2.72 -8.81
CA GLY A 217 -21.28 -1.65 -9.76
C GLY A 217 -20.70 -0.29 -9.38
N VAL A 218 -19.79 -0.23 -8.40
CA VAL A 218 -19.08 1.02 -8.08
C VAL A 218 -17.89 1.18 -9.03
N PRO A 219 -17.79 2.30 -9.78
CA PRO A 219 -16.66 2.56 -10.65
C PRO A 219 -15.32 2.51 -9.90
N VAL A 220 -14.35 1.77 -10.46
CA VAL A 220 -12.99 1.67 -9.94
C VAL A 220 -12.04 2.37 -10.90
N ILE A 221 -11.34 3.38 -10.41
CA ILE A 221 -10.36 4.18 -11.14
C ILE A 221 -8.98 3.73 -10.71
N THR A 222 -8.15 3.35 -11.67
CA THR A 222 -6.80 2.84 -11.42
C THR A 222 -5.74 3.89 -11.68
N GLY A 223 -4.57 3.73 -11.06
CA GLY A 223 -3.44 4.62 -11.23
C GLY A 223 -3.38 5.69 -10.14
N ASN A 224 -2.44 6.62 -10.28
CA ASN A 224 -2.13 7.60 -9.25
C ASN A 224 -1.63 8.93 -9.84
N PRO A 225 -1.78 10.04 -9.12
CA PRO A 225 -1.43 11.38 -9.57
C PRO A 225 0.08 11.68 -9.44
N VAL A 226 0.92 10.86 -10.09
CA VAL A 226 2.38 11.07 -10.18
C VAL A 226 2.77 11.14 -11.65
N GLY A 227 3.44 12.18 -12.14
CA GLY A 227 3.71 12.34 -13.57
C GLY A 227 2.57 13.04 -14.34
N ALA A 228 2.91 13.84 -15.35
CA ALA A 228 2.05 14.94 -15.81
C ALA A 228 0.82 14.42 -16.56
N ASN A 229 1.03 13.44 -17.43
CA ASN A 229 -0.05 12.80 -18.16
C ASN A 229 -0.91 11.93 -17.23
N SER A 230 -0.31 11.32 -16.21
CA SER A 230 -1.05 10.50 -15.24
C SER A 230 -1.91 11.34 -14.31
N VAL A 231 -1.45 12.51 -13.87
CA VAL A 231 -2.27 13.48 -13.12
C VAL A 231 -3.49 13.90 -13.92
N TYR A 232 -3.30 14.28 -15.19
CA TYR A 232 -4.41 14.64 -16.07
C TYR A 232 -5.42 13.49 -16.20
N LYS A 233 -4.94 12.30 -16.59
CA LYS A 233 -5.79 11.12 -16.79
C LYS A 233 -6.55 10.73 -15.52
N TRP A 234 -5.88 10.74 -14.37
CA TRP A 234 -6.47 10.36 -13.10
C TRP A 234 -7.61 11.31 -12.68
N ILE A 235 -7.42 12.62 -12.89
CA ILE A 235 -8.47 13.62 -12.63
C ILE A 235 -9.63 13.46 -13.62
N THR A 236 -9.35 13.25 -14.91
CA THR A 236 -10.41 13.08 -15.92
C THR A 236 -11.25 11.83 -15.67
N ASP A 237 -10.60 10.71 -15.35
CA ASP A 237 -11.29 9.44 -15.10
C ASP A 237 -12.20 9.52 -13.87
N LEU A 238 -11.72 10.14 -12.79
CA LEU A 238 -12.54 10.41 -11.61
C LEU A 238 -13.68 11.39 -11.90
N GLY A 239 -13.40 12.46 -12.65
CA GLY A 239 -14.40 13.45 -13.04
C GLY A 239 -15.57 12.83 -13.80
N PHE A 240 -15.27 11.98 -14.79
CA PHE A 240 -16.27 11.26 -15.57
C PHE A 240 -17.01 10.20 -14.75
N ALA A 241 -16.31 9.45 -13.89
CA ALA A 241 -16.94 8.49 -13.00
C ALA A 241 -17.94 9.13 -12.02
N LEU A 242 -17.68 10.38 -11.62
CA LEU A 242 -18.57 11.17 -10.75
C LEU A 242 -19.69 11.89 -11.51
N GLY A 243 -19.77 11.76 -12.84
CA GLY A 243 -20.75 12.45 -13.68
C GLY A 243 -20.61 13.97 -13.64
N LEU A 244 -19.37 14.47 -13.51
CA LEU A 244 -19.08 15.91 -13.49
C LEU A 244 -19.05 16.51 -14.89
N GLU A 245 -19.27 17.83 -14.97
CA GLU A 245 -19.30 18.55 -16.23
C GLU A 245 -17.93 18.52 -16.91
N ALA A 246 -17.90 18.14 -18.19
CA ALA A 246 -16.67 17.80 -18.91
C ALA A 246 -15.72 19.00 -19.05
N ALA A 247 -16.22 20.21 -19.31
CA ALA A 247 -15.37 21.40 -19.43
C ALA A 247 -14.73 21.79 -18.09
N HIS A 248 -15.44 21.62 -16.97
CA HIS A 248 -14.88 21.82 -15.64
C HIS A 248 -13.81 20.78 -15.30
N VAL A 249 -14.08 19.50 -15.58
CA VAL A 249 -13.09 18.41 -15.38
C VAL A 249 -11.83 18.68 -16.20
N GLU A 250 -11.97 19.02 -17.47
CA GLU A 250 -10.86 19.31 -18.38
C GLU A 250 -10.00 20.48 -17.88
N LYS A 251 -10.65 21.55 -17.41
CA LYS A 251 -9.97 22.72 -16.84
C LYS A 251 -9.10 22.32 -15.66
N ILE A 252 -9.67 21.62 -14.67
CA ILE A 252 -8.93 21.21 -13.46
C ILE A 252 -7.80 20.24 -13.80
N ALA A 253 -8.05 19.25 -14.65
CA ALA A 253 -7.04 18.28 -15.08
C ALA A 253 -5.86 18.97 -15.80
N THR A 254 -6.15 19.93 -16.67
CA THR A 254 -5.12 20.71 -17.38
C THR A 254 -4.32 21.59 -16.44
N GLU A 255 -4.98 22.30 -15.51
CA GLU A 255 -4.29 23.13 -14.51
C GLU A 255 -3.29 22.31 -13.67
N GLU A 256 -3.70 21.14 -13.15
CA GLU A 256 -2.82 20.29 -12.34
C GLU A 256 -1.68 19.66 -13.17
N LYS A 257 -1.95 19.31 -14.43
CA LYS A 257 -0.93 18.85 -15.38
C LYS A 257 0.16 19.90 -15.60
N GLU A 258 -0.23 21.15 -15.86
CA GLU A 258 0.73 22.22 -16.13
C GLU A 258 1.54 22.60 -14.89
N LYS A 259 0.95 22.56 -13.69
CA LYS A 259 1.70 22.70 -12.43
C LYS A 259 2.79 21.65 -12.31
N LEU A 260 2.48 20.39 -12.60
CA LEU A 260 3.48 19.32 -12.51
C LEU A 260 4.56 19.46 -13.60
N LYS A 261 4.19 19.80 -14.83
CA LYS A 261 5.17 20.09 -15.89
C LYS A 261 6.14 21.20 -15.50
N ALA A 262 5.66 22.26 -14.86
CA ALA A 262 6.51 23.34 -14.39
C ALA A 262 7.56 22.83 -13.38
N VAL A 263 7.17 21.93 -12.47
CA VAL A 263 8.11 21.28 -11.54
C VAL A 263 9.14 20.43 -12.29
N LEU A 264 8.70 19.59 -13.23
CA LEU A 264 9.60 18.73 -14.02
C LEU A 264 10.61 19.55 -14.86
N GLN A 265 10.18 20.69 -15.40
CA GLN A 265 11.06 21.61 -16.14
C GLN A 265 12.07 22.31 -15.24
N ALA A 266 11.65 22.71 -14.03
CA ALA A 266 12.49 23.40 -13.06
C ALA A 266 13.48 22.47 -12.36
N GLN A 267 13.12 21.20 -12.19
CA GLN A 267 13.88 20.20 -11.42
C GLN A 267 14.24 19.00 -12.30
N LYS A 268 15.02 19.26 -13.35
CA LYS A 268 15.59 18.18 -14.17
C LYS A 268 16.56 17.34 -13.33
N LEU A 269 16.54 16.05 -13.59
CA LEU A 269 17.36 15.08 -12.89
C LEU A 269 18.26 14.36 -13.89
N GLU A 270 19.56 14.33 -13.62
CA GLU A 270 20.55 13.59 -14.41
C GLU A 270 21.19 12.53 -13.53
N GLY A 271 21.35 11.32 -14.08
CA GLY A 271 21.92 10.18 -13.38
C GLY A 271 21.18 8.87 -13.67
N THR A 272 21.86 7.76 -13.45
CA THR A 272 21.31 6.41 -13.55
C THR A 272 20.85 5.93 -12.18
N ILE A 273 19.55 5.66 -12.04
CA ILE A 273 18.92 5.25 -10.79
C ILE A 273 18.35 3.85 -10.94
N ILE A 274 18.55 2.98 -9.96
CA ILE A 274 17.81 1.73 -9.82
C ILE A 274 16.75 1.88 -8.73
N VAL A 275 15.51 1.48 -9.04
CA VAL A 275 14.40 1.46 -8.07
C VAL A 275 14.01 0.03 -7.76
N ALA A 276 14.33 -0.45 -6.57
CA ALA A 276 14.18 -1.84 -6.16
C ALA A 276 13.57 -1.94 -4.74
N GLY A 277 12.30 -1.51 -4.60
CA GLY A 277 11.52 -1.59 -3.36
C GLY A 277 10.76 -2.91 -3.18
N TYR A 278 9.93 -2.99 -2.15
CA TYR A 278 8.98 -4.11 -1.94
C TYR A 278 7.59 -3.67 -1.46
N GLU A 279 7.30 -2.37 -1.45
CA GLU A 279 6.05 -1.80 -0.94
C GLU A 279 4.92 -1.79 -1.99
N GLY A 280 5.24 -2.10 -3.26
CA GLY A 280 4.25 -2.24 -4.32
C GLY A 280 3.85 -0.92 -4.99
N ASN A 281 4.54 0.18 -4.65
CA ASN A 281 4.32 1.51 -5.22
C ASN A 281 5.59 2.09 -5.87
N GLU A 282 6.50 1.23 -6.33
CA GLU A 282 7.80 1.61 -6.93
C GLU A 282 7.65 2.32 -8.28
N PHE A 283 6.72 1.88 -9.12
CA PHE A 283 6.60 2.34 -10.50
C PHE A 283 6.14 3.80 -10.66
N PRO A 284 5.27 4.36 -9.79
CA PRO A 284 5.03 5.80 -9.76
C PRO A 284 6.31 6.63 -9.59
N LEU A 285 7.24 6.19 -8.74
CA LEU A 285 8.54 6.85 -8.61
C LEU A 285 9.35 6.73 -9.90
N VAL A 286 9.42 5.55 -10.51
CA VAL A 286 10.11 5.35 -11.80
C VAL A 286 9.58 6.32 -12.87
N ARG A 287 8.25 6.44 -12.99
CA ARG A 287 7.62 7.37 -13.94
C ARG A 287 8.05 8.81 -13.67
N LEU A 288 8.02 9.25 -12.42
CA LEU A 288 8.47 10.60 -12.04
C LEU A 288 9.94 10.84 -12.41
N LEU A 289 10.82 9.87 -12.14
CA LEU A 289 12.25 9.96 -12.43
C LEU A 289 12.51 10.06 -13.95
N LEU A 290 11.85 9.22 -14.75
CA LEU A 290 11.96 9.26 -16.21
C LEU A 290 11.43 10.58 -16.79
N GLU A 291 10.28 11.07 -16.31
CA GLU A 291 9.74 12.36 -16.74
C GLU A 291 10.64 13.55 -16.37
N ALA A 292 11.39 13.46 -15.27
CA ALA A 292 12.36 14.46 -14.86
C ALA A 292 13.70 14.38 -15.63
N GLY A 293 13.91 13.34 -16.44
CA GLY A 293 15.10 13.16 -17.29
C GLY A 293 16.14 12.18 -16.76
N ALA A 294 15.91 11.52 -15.62
CA ALA A 294 16.84 10.52 -15.12
C ALA A 294 16.75 9.23 -15.94
N ASN A 295 17.86 8.49 -16.00
CA ASN A 295 17.90 7.16 -16.60
C ASN A 295 17.52 6.12 -15.54
N VAL A 296 16.44 5.37 -15.76
CA VAL A 296 16.03 4.27 -14.87
C VAL A 296 16.01 2.96 -15.66
N PRO A 297 17.17 2.28 -15.81
CA PRO A 297 17.27 1.12 -16.69
C PRO A 297 16.63 -0.14 -16.09
N TYR A 298 16.45 -0.19 -14.77
CA TYR A 298 15.89 -1.32 -14.06
C TYR A 298 15.01 -0.86 -12.91
N ALA A 299 13.84 -1.48 -12.79
CA ALA A 299 12.98 -1.33 -11.64
C ALA A 299 12.36 -2.66 -11.21
N SER A 300 12.23 -2.87 -9.91
CA SER A 300 11.70 -4.11 -9.36
C SER A 300 10.75 -3.90 -8.19
N THR A 301 9.80 -4.82 -8.06
CA THR A 301 8.80 -4.84 -7.00
C THR A 301 8.52 -6.27 -6.51
N SER A 302 7.97 -6.40 -5.30
CA SER A 302 7.61 -7.70 -4.71
C SER A 302 6.19 -8.17 -5.05
N ILE A 303 5.36 -7.29 -5.62
CA ILE A 303 3.99 -7.63 -6.01
C ILE A 303 3.95 -8.43 -7.31
N ALA A 304 2.80 -9.05 -7.60
CA ALA A 304 2.53 -9.65 -8.91
C ALA A 304 2.33 -8.57 -9.98
N ASN A 305 2.39 -9.00 -11.25
CA ASN A 305 1.88 -8.19 -12.35
C ASN A 305 0.35 -8.29 -12.35
N THR A 306 -0.33 -7.18 -12.14
CA THR A 306 -1.77 -7.09 -11.95
C THR A 306 -2.42 -6.25 -13.05
N GLU A 307 -3.73 -6.39 -13.21
CA GLU A 307 -4.50 -5.53 -14.12
C GLU A 307 -4.37 -4.04 -13.74
N LEU A 308 -4.41 -3.76 -12.43
CA LEU A 308 -4.37 -2.40 -11.89
C LEU A 308 -3.05 -1.67 -12.19
N GLY A 309 -1.96 -2.42 -12.41
CA GLY A 309 -0.63 -1.88 -12.75
C GLY A 309 -0.30 -1.90 -14.24
N ARG A 310 -1.24 -2.27 -15.11
CA ARG A 310 -1.01 -2.48 -16.54
C ARG A 310 -0.51 -1.23 -17.28
N ASP A 311 -1.05 -0.06 -16.95
CA ASP A 311 -0.68 1.19 -17.61
C ASP A 311 0.78 1.56 -17.31
N ASP A 312 1.20 1.44 -16.04
CA ASP A 312 2.60 1.62 -15.64
C ASP A 312 3.50 0.57 -16.30
N HIS A 313 3.08 -0.69 -16.33
CA HIS A 313 3.84 -1.75 -16.99
C HIS A 313 4.15 -1.40 -18.46
N LYS A 314 3.12 -1.03 -19.22
CA LYS A 314 3.23 -0.70 -20.65
C LYS A 314 4.11 0.53 -20.85
N LEU A 315 3.84 1.60 -20.11
CA LEU A 315 4.54 2.87 -20.23
C LEU A 315 6.04 2.70 -19.93
N LEU A 316 6.38 2.12 -18.79
CA LEU A 316 7.77 2.03 -18.33
C LEU A 316 8.59 1.07 -19.19
N THR A 317 8.00 -0.04 -19.65
CA THR A 317 8.67 -0.96 -20.59
C THR A 317 8.92 -0.27 -21.94
N MET A 318 7.94 0.50 -22.45
CA MET A 318 8.09 1.28 -23.69
C MET A 318 9.19 2.34 -23.56
N LEU A 319 9.34 2.94 -22.38
CA LEU A 319 10.41 3.90 -22.08
C LEU A 319 11.78 3.23 -21.81
N GLY A 320 11.86 1.90 -21.89
CA GLY A 320 13.12 1.15 -21.83
C GLY A 320 13.53 0.66 -20.45
N THR A 321 12.69 0.80 -19.42
CA THR A 321 12.97 0.25 -18.09
C THR A 321 12.71 -1.26 -18.06
N GLU A 322 13.71 -2.03 -17.63
CA GLU A 322 13.54 -3.46 -17.34
C GLU A 322 12.73 -3.63 -16.04
N LEU A 323 11.48 -4.09 -16.15
CA LEU A 323 10.60 -4.32 -14.99
C LEU A 323 10.71 -5.75 -14.46
N ARG A 324 10.89 -5.90 -13.15
CA ARG A 324 10.86 -7.19 -12.46
C ARG A 324 9.78 -7.22 -11.38
N TYR A 325 8.83 -8.14 -11.54
CA TYR A 325 7.82 -8.48 -10.53
C TYR A 325 8.28 -9.70 -9.75
N ARG A 326 7.74 -9.90 -8.54
CA ARG A 326 8.09 -11.04 -7.68
C ARG A 326 9.61 -11.23 -7.53
N LYS A 327 10.32 -10.12 -7.40
CA LYS A 327 11.77 -10.09 -7.46
C LYS A 327 12.44 -10.93 -6.37
N SER A 328 13.66 -11.37 -6.67
CA SER A 328 14.65 -11.87 -5.71
C SER A 328 15.75 -10.84 -5.45
N LEU A 329 16.47 -10.98 -4.32
CA LEU A 329 17.62 -10.13 -4.02
C LEU A 329 18.74 -10.31 -5.05
N GLU A 330 18.91 -11.53 -5.56
CA GLU A 330 19.94 -11.90 -6.52
C GLU A 330 19.71 -11.22 -7.88
N GLU A 331 18.46 -11.05 -8.30
CA GLU A 331 18.12 -10.30 -9.50
C GLU A 331 18.46 -8.81 -9.36
N ASP A 332 18.11 -8.21 -8.22
CA ASP A 332 18.44 -6.81 -7.94
C ASP A 332 19.97 -6.59 -7.92
N ARG A 333 20.73 -7.51 -7.29
CA ARG A 333 22.20 -7.45 -7.28
C ARG A 333 22.79 -7.54 -8.68
N ARG A 334 22.26 -8.44 -9.51
CA ARG A 334 22.65 -8.56 -10.93
C ARG A 334 22.38 -7.27 -11.70
N ALA A 335 21.25 -6.61 -11.43
CA ALA A 335 20.94 -5.32 -12.06
C ALA A 335 21.93 -4.22 -11.65
N VAL A 336 22.30 -4.15 -10.37
CA VAL A 336 23.34 -3.20 -9.88
C VAL A 336 24.66 -3.41 -10.62
N LEU A 337 25.12 -4.65 -10.74
CA LEU A 337 26.36 -4.97 -11.45
C LEU A 337 26.30 -4.65 -12.95
N LYS A 338 25.17 -4.97 -13.59
CA LYS A 338 24.96 -4.74 -15.03
C LYS A 338 24.90 -3.26 -15.39
N HIS A 339 24.24 -2.45 -14.57
CA HIS A 339 23.92 -1.06 -14.90
C HIS A 339 24.81 -0.03 -14.21
N ALA A 340 25.59 -0.42 -13.20
CA ALA A 340 26.51 0.46 -12.46
C ALA A 340 25.89 1.83 -12.09
N PRO A 341 24.76 1.84 -11.34
CA PRO A 341 23.97 3.06 -11.12
C PRO A 341 24.71 4.11 -10.27
N ASP A 342 24.25 5.36 -10.38
CA ASP A 342 24.65 6.48 -9.52
C ASP A 342 23.92 6.47 -8.17
N LEU A 343 22.70 5.90 -8.13
CA LEU A 343 21.88 5.80 -6.93
C LEU A 343 21.04 4.53 -6.97
N VAL A 344 20.95 3.84 -5.84
CA VAL A 344 19.99 2.74 -5.64
C VAL A 344 18.97 3.11 -4.58
N ILE A 345 17.69 2.90 -4.91
CA ILE A 345 16.58 3.03 -3.98
C ILE A 345 16.07 1.62 -3.72
N GLY A 346 16.61 0.96 -2.70
CA GLY A 346 16.54 -0.49 -2.56
C GLY A 346 15.85 -0.98 -1.29
N THR A 347 16.04 -2.27 -1.02
CA THR A 347 15.73 -2.89 0.27
C THR A 347 16.94 -2.79 1.19
N THR A 348 16.78 -2.93 2.50
CA THR A 348 17.92 -2.90 3.45
C THR A 348 19.05 -3.84 3.05
N SER A 349 18.73 -5.04 2.57
CA SER A 349 19.70 -6.05 2.15
C SER A 349 20.41 -5.67 0.84
N LEU A 350 19.70 -5.03 -0.09
CA LEU A 350 20.30 -4.53 -1.33
C LEU A 350 21.18 -3.32 -1.06
N ASP A 351 20.70 -2.37 -0.26
CA ASP A 351 21.41 -1.13 0.04
C ASP A 351 22.75 -1.39 0.72
N THR A 352 22.81 -2.38 1.62
CA THR A 352 24.06 -2.77 2.28
C THR A 352 25.09 -3.21 1.23
N TYR A 353 24.70 -4.11 0.33
CA TYR A 353 25.53 -4.59 -0.77
C TYR A 353 25.97 -3.48 -1.74
N VAL A 354 25.10 -2.51 -2.01
CA VAL A 354 25.40 -1.38 -2.91
C VAL A 354 26.38 -0.41 -2.25
N LYS A 355 26.20 -0.13 -0.95
CA LYS A 355 27.07 0.80 -0.20
C LYS A 355 28.50 0.28 -0.07
N GLU A 356 28.67 -1.03 0.07
CA GLU A 356 30.00 -1.68 0.04
C GLU A 356 30.76 -1.42 -1.26
N GLN A 357 30.05 -1.12 -2.35
CA GLN A 357 30.66 -0.79 -3.65
C GLN A 357 30.98 0.69 -3.79
N GLY A 358 30.68 1.53 -2.80
CA GLY A 358 30.86 2.98 -2.85
C GLY A 358 29.75 3.71 -3.59
N ILE A 359 28.58 3.08 -3.78
CA ILE A 359 27.43 3.70 -4.45
C ILE A 359 26.43 4.17 -3.39
N PRO A 360 25.88 5.41 -3.48
CA PRO A 360 24.78 5.85 -2.64
C PRO A 360 23.57 4.92 -2.75
N ALA A 361 23.06 4.46 -1.61
CA ALA A 361 21.82 3.69 -1.55
C ALA A 361 20.92 4.09 -0.39
N VAL A 362 19.61 4.07 -0.63
CA VAL A 362 18.60 4.45 0.34
C VAL A 362 17.46 3.44 0.40
N TYR A 363 17.00 3.20 1.63
CA TYR A 363 15.98 2.21 1.88
C TYR A 363 14.61 2.72 1.50
N TYR A 364 13.97 2.05 0.54
CA TYR A 364 12.75 2.46 -0.10
C TYR A 364 11.63 2.79 0.90
N THR A 365 11.32 1.90 1.85
CA THR A 365 10.19 2.10 2.78
C THR A 365 10.37 3.36 3.64
N ASN A 366 11.58 3.61 4.17
CA ASN A 366 11.85 4.73 5.07
C ASN A 366 12.15 6.05 4.34
N ILE A 367 12.59 5.96 3.09
CA ILE A 367 13.03 7.14 2.33
C ILE A 367 11.98 7.58 1.31
N ILE A 368 11.27 6.64 0.70
CA ILE A 368 10.27 6.92 -0.33
C ILE A 368 8.85 6.81 0.24
N SER A 369 8.46 5.66 0.77
CA SER A 369 7.06 5.42 1.19
C SER A 369 6.59 6.28 2.37
N SER A 370 7.52 6.90 3.10
CA SER A 370 7.23 7.80 4.21
C SER A 370 7.22 9.28 3.82
N ARG A 371 7.12 9.60 2.53
CA ARG A 371 7.14 10.98 2.00
C ARG A 371 6.03 11.20 0.98
N PRO A 372 5.60 12.46 0.80
CA PRO A 372 4.64 12.80 -0.23
C PRO A 372 5.24 12.66 -1.63
N ILE A 373 4.48 12.14 -2.58
CA ILE A 373 4.88 12.00 -3.99
C ILE A 373 3.82 12.52 -4.98
N TYR A 374 2.61 12.81 -4.50
CA TYR A 374 1.49 13.15 -5.38
C TYR A 374 1.45 14.62 -5.77
N PHE A 375 0.98 14.86 -7.00
CA PHE A 375 0.85 16.17 -7.62
C PHE A 375 2.18 16.95 -7.62
N ALA A 376 2.11 18.24 -7.97
CA ALA A 376 3.28 19.11 -8.11
C ALA A 376 4.12 19.19 -6.83
N GLN A 377 3.46 19.27 -5.67
CA GLN A 377 4.14 19.41 -4.38
C GLN A 377 4.94 18.15 -4.02
N GLY A 378 4.32 16.96 -4.09
CA GLY A 378 5.01 15.70 -3.80
C GLY A 378 6.14 15.43 -4.79
N ALA A 379 5.91 15.69 -6.08
CA ALA A 379 6.96 15.57 -7.09
C ALA A 379 8.17 16.46 -6.79
N SER A 380 7.96 17.73 -6.43
CA SER A 380 9.05 18.64 -6.11
C SER A 380 9.88 18.19 -4.91
N ILE A 381 9.21 17.67 -3.86
CA ILE A 381 9.87 17.12 -2.68
C ILE A 381 10.73 15.92 -3.06
N MET A 382 10.18 15.00 -3.86
CA MET A 382 10.88 13.79 -4.26
C MET A 382 12.07 14.08 -5.17
N LEU A 383 11.91 14.92 -6.19
CA LEU A 383 13.00 15.28 -7.10
C LEU A 383 14.15 16.01 -6.38
N SER A 384 13.82 16.95 -5.49
CA SER A 384 14.83 17.63 -4.66
C SER A 384 15.63 16.64 -3.81
N MET A 385 14.95 15.63 -3.25
CA MET A 385 15.61 14.57 -2.48
C MET A 385 16.51 13.70 -3.38
N MET A 386 16.04 13.31 -4.56
CA MET A 386 16.84 12.51 -5.51
C MET A 386 18.10 13.24 -5.92
N GLN A 387 17.99 14.54 -6.23
CA GLN A 387 19.14 15.38 -6.57
C GLN A 387 20.15 15.42 -5.42
N SER A 388 19.69 15.61 -4.17
CA SER A 388 20.56 15.58 -2.99
C SER A 388 21.25 14.23 -2.79
N LEU A 389 20.57 13.11 -3.06
CA LEU A 389 21.14 11.78 -2.91
C LEU A 389 22.20 11.47 -3.97
N LEU A 390 21.96 11.84 -5.23
CA LEU A 390 22.92 11.69 -6.32
C LEU A 390 24.22 12.46 -6.05
N GLN A 391 24.12 13.66 -5.47
CA GLN A 391 25.28 14.48 -5.07
C GLN A 391 26.14 13.84 -3.97
N LYS A 392 25.69 12.77 -3.30
CA LYS A 392 26.47 12.08 -2.26
C LYS A 392 27.50 11.11 -2.80
N ARG A 393 27.54 10.84 -4.10
CA ARG A 393 28.47 9.87 -4.70
C ARG A 393 29.94 10.05 -4.25
N PRO A 394 30.53 11.26 -4.24
CA PRO A 394 31.91 11.44 -3.78
C PRO A 394 32.15 11.06 -2.32
N VAL A 395 31.13 11.19 -1.46
CA VAL A 395 31.23 10.81 -0.04
C VAL A 395 31.34 9.29 0.10
N TYR A 396 30.53 8.54 -0.65
CA TYR A 396 30.58 7.08 -0.62
C TYR A 396 31.88 6.53 -1.23
N GLU A 397 32.38 7.14 -2.30
CA GLU A 397 33.68 6.80 -2.89
C GLU A 397 34.82 7.03 -1.89
N LYS A 398 34.81 8.17 -1.19
CA LYS A 398 35.78 8.47 -0.13
C LYS A 398 35.69 7.48 1.03
N MET A 399 34.48 7.09 1.44
CA MET A 399 34.29 6.09 2.49
C MET A 399 34.86 4.73 2.09
N LYS A 400 34.64 4.30 0.84
CA LYS A 400 35.21 3.05 0.32
C LYS A 400 36.73 3.08 0.32
N GLN A 401 37.33 4.16 -0.21
CA GLN A 401 38.78 4.35 -0.24
C GLN A 401 39.43 4.39 1.14
N PHE A 402 38.69 4.72 2.20
CA PHE A 402 39.23 4.70 3.57
C PHE A 402 39.39 3.29 4.14
N PHE A 403 38.59 2.33 3.67
CA PHE A 403 38.61 0.93 4.14
C PHE A 403 39.40 -0.01 3.21
N GLU A 404 39.82 0.48 2.04
CA GLU A 404 40.81 -0.15 1.14
C GLU A 404 42.23 0.30 1.51
#